data_AF-A0AAE4BA18-F1
#
_entry.id   AF-A0AAE4BA18-F1
#
_cell.length_a   1.000
_cell.length_b   1.000
_cell.length_c   1.000
_cell.angle_alpha   90.00
_cell.angle_beta   90.00
_cell.angle_gamma   90.00
#
_symmetry.space_group_name_H-M   'P 1'
#
loop_
_entity.id
_entity.type
_entity.pdbx_description
1 polymer ?
#
loop_
_entity_poly.entity_id
_entity_poly.type
_entity_poly.pdbx_seq_one_letter_code
_entity_poly.pdbx_strand_id
1 'polypeptide(L)' 'MENGYFVIAGKPEGFDYNKSTVVRCRNEHDVDSMIKNLRSGGYTIFYVTKIAERIDDNLTKAVDTNG' A
#
# COMPACT_ATOMS: atom_id res chain seq x y z
N MET A 1 14.19 -2.74 7.63
CA MET A 1 13.13 -3.26 6.75
C MET A 1 13.17 -2.42 5.48
N GLU A 2 13.25 -3.05 4.30
CA GLU A 2 13.25 -2.28 3.06
C GLU A 2 11.93 -1.51 2.91
N ASN A 3 12.04 -0.24 2.54
CA ASN A 3 10.90 0.61 2.28
C ASN A 3 10.34 0.20 0.91
N GLY A 4 9.33 -0.68 0.94
CA GLY A 4 8.66 -1.20 -0.25
C GLY A 4 7.81 -0.15 -0.98
N TYR A 5 6.76 -0.59 -1.64
CA TYR A 5 5.90 0.26 -2.47
C TYR A 5 4.44 0.13 -2.05
N PHE A 6 3.64 1.13 -2.36
CA PHE A 6 2.19 1.00 -2.42
C PHE A 6 1.73 1.07 -3.87
N VAL A 7 0.83 0.16 -4.23
CA VAL A 7 0.04 0.22 -5.45
C VAL A 7 -1.37 0.65 -5.07
N ILE A 8 -1.82 1.75 -5.63
CA ILE A 8 -3.18 2.27 -5.46
C ILE A 8 -3.89 2.11 -6.80
N ALA A 9 -4.92 1.29 -6.84
CA ALA A 9 -5.65 0.97 -8.06
C ALA A 9 -7.09 1.51 -8.02
N GLY A 10 -7.48 2.18 -9.11
CA GLY A 10 -8.82 2.73 -9.33
C GLY A 10 -9.53 2.06 -10.51
N LYS A 11 -10.85 2.24 -10.54
CA LYS A 11 -11.73 1.72 -11.59
C LYS A 11 -11.86 2.72 -12.76
N PRO A 12 -12.35 2.29 -13.94
CA PRO A 12 -12.44 3.12 -15.13
C PRO A 12 -13.37 4.33 -14.98
N GLU A 13 -14.38 4.24 -14.12
CA GLU A 13 -15.39 5.30 -13.95
C GLU A 13 -14.84 6.53 -13.22
N GLY A 14 -13.61 6.45 -12.72
CA GLY A 14 -12.92 7.53 -12.03
C GLY A 14 -12.14 7.02 -10.82
N PHE A 15 -11.24 7.86 -10.32
CA PHE A 15 -10.50 7.57 -9.10
C PHE A 15 -11.30 8.04 -7.87
N ASP A 16 -11.85 7.09 -7.13
CA ASP A 16 -12.50 7.29 -5.83
C ASP A 16 -11.76 6.46 -4.78
N TYR A 17 -11.22 7.11 -3.75
CA TYR A 17 -10.48 6.43 -2.69
C TYR A 17 -11.31 5.34 -2.00
N ASN A 18 -12.63 5.52 -1.83
CA ASN A 18 -13.50 4.53 -1.19
C ASN A 18 -13.70 3.26 -2.02
N LYS A 19 -13.46 3.35 -3.34
CA LYS A 19 -13.56 2.24 -4.29
C LYS A 19 -12.19 1.77 -4.77
N SER A 20 -11.13 2.42 -4.29
CA SER A 20 -9.75 2.11 -4.64
C SER A 20 -9.27 0.88 -3.88
N THR A 21 -8.25 0.23 -4.43
CA THR A 21 -7.54 -0.84 -3.75
C THR A 21 -6.11 -0.41 -3.49
N VAL A 22 -5.71 -0.41 -2.22
CA VAL A 22 -4.35 -0.07 -1.79
C VAL A 22 -3.66 -1.35 -1.35
N VAL A 23 -2.53 -1.67 -1.99
CA VAL A 23 -1.75 -2.89 -1.70
C VAL A 23 -0.30 -2.53 -1.47
N ARG A 24 0.29 -3.09 -0.42
CA ARG A 24 1.73 -2.96 -0.14
C ARG A 24 2.51 -4.04 -0.89
N CYS A 25 3.54 -3.64 -1.63
CA CYS A 25 4.46 -4.52 -2.35
C CYS A 25 5.86 -4.41 -1.73
N ARG A 26 6.65 -5.50 -1.72
CA ARG A 26 7.96 -5.49 -1.07
C ARG A 26 9.04 -4.90 -1.97
N ASN A 27 8.93 -5.14 -3.27
CA ASN A 27 9.88 -4.73 -4.30
C ASN A 27 9.14 -4.42 -5.62
N GLU A 28 9.88 -4.04 -6.66
CA GLU A 28 9.34 -3.68 -7.98
C GLU A 28 8.72 -4.87 -8.73
N HIS A 29 9.28 -6.07 -8.57
CA HIS A 29 8.72 -7.28 -9.19
C HIS A 29 7.32 -7.62 -8.61
N ASP A 30 7.13 -7.42 -7.31
CA ASP A 30 5.84 -7.57 -6.66
C ASP A 30 4.82 -6.53 -7.19
N VAL A 31 5.27 -5.30 -7.46
CA VAL A 31 4.43 -4.25 -8.05
C VAL A 31 3.89 -4.68 -9.41
N ASP A 32 4.76 -5.16 -10.31
CA ASP A 32 4.36 -5.59 -11.65
C ASP A 32 3.36 -6.76 -11.60
N SER A 33 3.62 -7.72 -10.71
CA SER A 33 2.73 -8.86 -10.49
C SER A 33 1.37 -8.40 -9.96
N MET A 34 1.36 -7.44 -9.02
CA MET A 34 0.14 -6.89 -8.44
C MET A 34 -0.68 -6.12 -9.47
N ILE A 35 -0.05 -5.30 -10.31
CA ILE A 35 -0.75 -4.56 -11.38
C ILE A 35 -1.43 -5.54 -12.35
N LYS A 36 -0.75 -6.62 -12.75
CA LYS A 36 -1.36 -7.64 -13.64
C LYS A 36 -2.59 -8.29 -13.00
N ASN A 37 -2.50 -8.64 -11.72
CA ASN A 37 -3.63 -9.23 -10.98
C ASN A 37 -4.80 -8.24 -10.83
N LEU A 38 -4.53 -6.96 -10.56
CA LEU A 38 -5.58 -5.97 -10.44
C LEU A 38 -6.22 -5.64 -11.79
N ARG A 39 -5.46 -5.71 -12.89
CA ARG A 39 -6.03 -5.58 -14.24
C ARG A 39 -7.05 -6.66 -14.56
N SER A 40 -6.80 -7.92 -14.18
CA SER A 40 -7.81 -8.98 -14.38
C SER A 40 -9.07 -8.76 -13.54
N GLY A 41 -8.95 -8.02 -12.43
CA GLY A 41 -10.07 -7.55 -11.63
C GLY A 41 -10.79 -6.30 -12.17
N GLY A 42 -10.41 -5.78 -13.34
CA GLY A 42 -11.06 -4.63 -13.98
C GLY A 42 -10.61 -3.26 -13.46
N TYR A 43 -9.45 -3.18 -12.81
CA TYR A 43 -8.83 -1.89 -12.46
C TYR A 43 -8.01 -1.38 -13.64
N THR A 44 -8.06 -0.07 -13.90
CA THR A 44 -7.42 0.55 -15.07
C THR A 44 -6.56 1.77 -14.72
N ILE A 45 -6.76 2.36 -13.53
CA ILE A 45 -5.97 3.49 -13.04
C ILE A 45 -5.02 2.97 -11.97
N PHE A 46 -3.73 3.30 -12.06
CA PHE A 46 -2.72 2.83 -11.11
C PHE A 46 -1.78 3.96 -10.71
N TYR A 47 -1.60 4.13 -9.40
CA TYR A 47 -0.52 4.94 -8.82
C TYR A 47 0.42 4.01 -8.06
N VAL A 48 1.72 4.16 -8.30
CA VAL A 48 2.76 3.42 -7.59
C VAL A 48 3.60 4.42 -6.82
N THR A 49 3.69 4.25 -5.50
CA THR A 49 4.48 5.13 -4.64
C THR A 49 5.52 4.32 -3.88
N LYS A 50 6.75 4.84 -3.83
CA LYS A 50 7.80 4.28 -3.00
C LYS A 50 7.58 4.75 -1.56
N ILE A 51 7.68 3.84 -0.60
CA ILE A 51 7.63 4.18 0.82
C ILE A 51 8.93 4.94 1.14
N ALA A 52 8.80 6.13 1.71
CA ALA A 52 9.96 6.89 2.17
C ALA A 52 10.38 6.43 3.58
N GLU A 53 9.41 6.29 4.47
CA GLU A 53 9.58 5.80 5.84
C GLU A 53 8.31 5.09 6.33
N ARG A 54 8.45 4.29 7.38
CA ARG A 54 7.34 3.74 8.15
C ARG A 54 7.48 4.21 9.60
N ILE A 55 6.53 5.01 10.06
CA ILE A 55 6.40 5.40 11.46
C ILE A 55 5.43 4.43 12.14
N ASP A 56 5.80 3.95 13.33
CA ASP A 56 4.97 3.07 14.17
C ASP A 56 4.95 3.62 15.60
N ASP A 57 4.04 4.56 15.86
CA ASP A 57 3.93 5.28 17.15
C ASP A 57 3.43 4.41 18.31
N ASN A 58 3.11 3.13 18.06
CA ASN A 58 2.61 2.21 19.08
C ASN A 58 3.73 1.51 19.88
N LEU A 59 5.00 1.68 19.49
CA LEU A 59 6.15 1.06 20.17
C LEU A 59 6.63 1.83 21.41
N THR A 60 6.08 3.01 21.71
CA THR A 60 6.46 3.84 22.87
C THR A 60 5.61 3.60 24.13
N LYS A 61 4.59 2.72 24.10
CA LYS A 61 3.80 2.37 25.29
C LYS A 61 4.43 1.24 26.12
N ALA A 62 5.73 1.30 26.34
CA ALA A 62 6.40 0.43 27.29
C ALA A 62 6.23 0.97 28.73
N VAL A 63 5.18 0.49 29.38
CA VAL A 63 5.11 0.11 30.81
C VAL A 63 5.56 1.16 31.85
N ASP A 64 4.66 2.10 32.18
CA ASP A 64 4.61 2.66 33.54
C ASP A 64 3.66 1.82 34.40
N THR A 65 4.13 0.66 34.86
CA THR A 65 3.57 -0.02 36.03
C THR A 65 4.70 -0.36 36.99
N ASN A 66 5.09 0.63 37.78
CA ASN A 66 5.62 0.38 39.11
C ASN A 66 4.63 1.01 40.09
N GLY A 67 3.72 0.16 40.56
CA GLY A 67 2.98 0.40 41.81
C GLY A 67 3.85 0.08 43.02
#